data_AF-A0A8W8L542-F1
#
_entry.id   AF-A0A8W8L542-F1
#
_cell.length_a   1.000
_cell.length_b   1.000
_cell.length_c   1.000
_cell.angle_alpha   90.00
_cell.angle_beta   90.00
_cell.angle_gamma   90.00
#
_symmetry.space_group_name_H-M   'P 1'
#
loop_
_entity.id
_entity.type
_entity.pdbx_description
1 polymer ?
#
loop_
_entity_poly.entity_id
_entity_poly.type
_entity_poly.pdbx_seq_one_letter_code
_entity_poly.pdbx_strand_id
1 'polypeptide(L)'
;QHHHLNNHELQQLVDPGFQSLDINPKDGLLEHDELSKLFDMRDTDGNGNLSREEFGAHTGLDFLFKDPLFDHFDTDHDGVLSKDEFVEKPFAEMNQNGDSEVSRHEFDHFYTQLLHHINQHHG
;
A
#
# COMPACT_ATOMS: atom_id res chain seq x y z
N GLN A 1 5.75 -28.34 -3.79
CA GLN A 1 6.35 -27.30 -4.66
C GLN A 1 6.05 -25.98 -3.97
N HIS A 2 7.06 -25.30 -3.43
CA HIS A 2 6.86 -24.01 -2.77
C HIS A 2 6.63 -22.98 -3.89
N HIS A 3 5.37 -22.57 -4.09
CA HIS A 3 5.01 -21.57 -5.11
C HIS A 3 5.41 -20.20 -4.56
N HIS A 4 6.66 -19.81 -4.79
CA HIS A 4 7.08 -18.43 -4.61
C HIS A 4 6.71 -17.66 -5.87
N LEU A 5 5.96 -16.58 -5.72
CA LEU A 5 5.67 -15.67 -6.83
C LEU A 5 6.96 -15.00 -7.31
N ASN A 6 7.14 -14.90 -8.62
CA ASN A 6 8.27 -14.18 -9.22
C ASN A 6 8.00 -12.68 -9.30
N ASN A 7 9.03 -11.84 -9.49
CA ASN A 7 8.88 -10.38 -9.61
C ASN A 7 7.80 -9.97 -10.63
N HIS A 8 7.71 -10.65 -11.77
CA HIS A 8 6.69 -10.36 -12.77
C HIS A 8 5.27 -10.63 -12.27
N GLU A 9 5.06 -11.69 -11.48
CA GLU A 9 3.74 -11.99 -10.90
C GLU A 9 3.39 -10.98 -9.80
N LEU A 10 4.37 -10.58 -8.99
CA LEU A 10 4.19 -9.54 -7.98
C LEU A 10 3.81 -8.19 -8.61
N GLN A 11 4.46 -7.79 -9.69
CA GLN A 11 4.11 -6.56 -10.42
C GLN A 11 2.66 -6.55 -10.92
N GLN A 12 2.12 -7.70 -11.33
CA GLN A 12 0.72 -7.82 -11.73
C GLN A 12 -0.25 -7.61 -10.56
N LEU A 13 0.19 -7.89 -9.33
CA LEU A 13 -0.60 -7.65 -8.10
C LEU A 13 -0.51 -6.20 -7.63
N VAL A 14 0.62 -5.52 -7.87
CA VAL A 14 0.83 -4.12 -7.48
C VAL A 14 0.04 -3.15 -8.38
N ASP A 15 -0.13 -3.49 -9.66
CA ASP A 15 -0.83 -2.67 -10.65
C ASP A 15 -2.26 -2.24 -10.25
N PRO A 16 -3.16 -3.14 -9.84
CA PRO A 16 -4.50 -2.75 -9.38
C PRO A 16 -4.46 -1.95 -8.07
N GLY A 17 -3.49 -2.21 -7.20
CA GLY A 17 -3.29 -1.46 -5.96
C GLY A 17 -3.01 0.02 -6.23
N PHE A 18 -2.07 0.29 -7.15
CA PHE A 18 -1.75 1.65 -7.59
C PHE A 18 -2.98 2.35 -8.20
N GLN A 19 -3.70 1.69 -9.11
CA GLN A 19 -4.90 2.28 -9.75
C GLN A 19 -6.04 2.55 -8.76
N SER A 20 -6.07 1.82 -7.63
CA SER A 20 -7.03 2.07 -6.54
C SER A 20 -6.65 3.30 -5.71
N LEU A 21 -5.36 3.66 -5.70
CA LEU A 21 -4.82 4.80 -4.97
C LEU A 21 -4.79 6.06 -5.84
N ASP A 22 -4.37 5.96 -7.09
CA ASP A 22 -4.43 7.04 -8.08
C ASP A 22 -5.90 7.23 -8.49
N ILE A 23 -6.66 8.08 -7.80
CA ILE A 23 -8.10 8.28 -8.06
C ILE A 23 -8.39 9.69 -8.56
N ASN A 24 -7.73 10.72 -8.04
CA ASN A 24 -8.02 12.09 -8.48
C ASN A 24 -6.96 13.13 -8.03
N PRO A 25 -6.19 13.70 -8.98
CA PRO A 25 -6.17 13.40 -10.43
C PRO A 25 -5.61 11.99 -10.70
N LYS A 26 -6.10 11.30 -11.73
CA LYS A 26 -5.45 10.07 -12.23
C LYS A 26 -4.28 10.44 -13.15
N ASP A 27 -3.24 11.02 -12.59
CA ASP A 27 -2.06 11.48 -13.33
C ASP A 27 -0.90 10.49 -13.26
N GLY A 28 -1.04 9.43 -12.45
CA GLY A 28 0.00 8.42 -12.25
C GLY A 28 1.08 8.84 -11.27
N LEU A 29 0.80 9.85 -10.44
CA LEU A 29 1.61 10.30 -9.33
C LEU A 29 0.77 10.22 -8.05
N LEU A 30 1.34 9.74 -6.96
CA LEU A 30 0.69 9.76 -5.65
C LEU A 30 1.29 10.87 -4.82
N GLU A 31 0.51 11.93 -4.58
CA GLU A 31 0.89 13.02 -3.69
C GLU A 31 0.46 12.70 -2.25
N HIS A 32 1.14 13.27 -1.26
CA HIS A 32 0.74 13.16 0.15
C HIS A 32 -0.72 13.62 0.38
N ASP A 33 -1.13 14.73 -0.24
CA ASP A 33 -2.49 15.26 -0.14
C ASP A 33 -3.52 14.32 -0.77
N GLU A 34 -3.15 13.64 -1.86
CA GLU A 34 -4.00 12.63 -2.47
C GLU A 34 -4.18 11.44 -1.53
N LEU A 35 -3.08 10.81 -1.08
CA LEU A 35 -3.13 9.68 -0.14
C LEU A 35 -3.92 10.02 1.13
N SER A 36 -3.77 11.25 1.65
CA SER A 36 -4.58 11.75 2.76
C SER A 36 -6.08 11.76 2.44
N LYS A 37 -6.48 12.27 1.28
CA LYS A 37 -7.90 12.29 0.87
C LYS A 37 -8.45 10.89 0.65
N LEU A 38 -7.62 9.99 0.14
CA LEU A 38 -8.01 8.59 -0.01
C LEU A 38 -8.23 7.95 1.32
N PHE A 39 -7.32 8.17 2.27
CA PHE A 39 -7.44 7.68 3.61
C PHE A 39 -8.80 8.07 4.21
N ASP A 40 -9.14 9.36 4.18
CA ASP A 40 -10.46 9.87 4.60
C ASP A 40 -11.63 9.26 3.80
N MET A 41 -11.43 8.91 2.52
CA MET A 41 -12.44 8.25 1.70
C MET A 41 -12.61 6.76 2.05
N ARG A 42 -11.54 6.09 2.50
CA ARG A 42 -11.53 4.68 2.91
C ARG A 42 -12.01 4.51 4.36
N ASP A 43 -11.68 5.47 5.22
CA ASP A 43 -12.13 5.58 6.61
C ASP A 43 -13.62 5.89 6.62
N THR A 44 -14.43 4.84 6.56
CA THR A 44 -15.88 4.96 6.40
C THR A 44 -16.53 5.36 7.71
N ASP A 45 -15.92 4.99 8.84
CA ASP A 45 -16.41 5.33 10.16
C ASP A 45 -15.88 6.66 10.71
N GLY A 46 -14.87 7.24 10.06
CA GLY A 46 -14.34 8.59 10.33
C GLY A 46 -13.56 8.67 11.64
N ASN A 47 -12.92 7.57 12.04
CA ASN A 47 -12.16 7.50 13.30
C ASN A 47 -10.69 7.97 13.15
N GLY A 48 -10.22 8.19 11.93
CA GLY A 48 -8.85 8.56 11.60
C GLY A 48 -7.89 7.38 11.41
N ASN A 49 -8.40 6.15 11.33
CA ASN A 49 -7.68 4.88 11.33
C ASN A 49 -8.36 3.87 10.37
N LEU A 50 -7.57 3.14 9.57
CA LEU A 50 -8.11 2.11 8.68
C LEU A 50 -8.06 0.73 9.34
N SER A 51 -9.23 0.14 9.56
CA SER A 51 -9.33 -1.22 10.06
C SER A 51 -8.91 -2.26 9.00
N ARG A 52 -8.54 -3.49 9.40
CA ARG A 52 -8.24 -4.59 8.44
C ARG A 52 -9.35 -4.85 7.41
N GLU A 53 -10.59 -4.56 7.79
CA GLU A 53 -11.76 -4.67 6.91
C GLU A 53 -11.77 -3.56 5.87
N GLU A 54 -11.57 -2.31 6.27
CA GLU A 54 -11.54 -1.13 5.39
C GLU A 54 -10.33 -1.16 4.47
N PHE A 55 -9.16 -1.50 5.00
CA PHE A 55 -7.96 -1.69 4.21
C PHE A 55 -8.17 -2.76 3.13
N GLY A 56 -8.70 -3.93 3.50
CA GLY A 56 -8.92 -5.04 2.55
C GLY A 56 -10.05 -4.80 1.56
N ALA A 57 -11.09 -4.06 1.93
CA ALA A 57 -12.22 -3.78 1.06
C ALA A 57 -11.84 -2.89 -0.13
N HIS A 58 -10.80 -2.06 0.03
CA HIS A 58 -10.54 -1.00 -0.93
C HIS A 58 -9.13 -1.02 -1.55
N THR A 59 -8.14 -1.68 -0.95
CA THR A 59 -6.77 -1.68 -1.52
C THR A 59 -6.63 -2.46 -2.82
N GLY A 60 -7.59 -3.33 -3.18
CA GLY A 60 -7.56 -4.10 -4.43
C GLY A 60 -6.38 -5.08 -4.56
N LEU A 61 -5.47 -5.07 -3.58
CA LEU A 61 -4.38 -6.01 -3.44
C LEU A 61 -5.00 -7.36 -3.04
N ASP A 62 -4.56 -8.39 -3.76
CA ASP A 62 -5.09 -9.74 -3.63
C ASP A 62 -5.08 -10.19 -2.16
N PHE A 63 -6.16 -10.86 -1.74
CA PHE A 63 -6.37 -11.33 -0.36
C PHE A 63 -5.15 -12.09 0.21
N LEU A 64 -4.32 -12.69 -0.65
CA LEU A 64 -3.09 -13.38 -0.29
C LEU A 64 -2.08 -12.52 0.49
N PHE A 65 -1.96 -11.23 0.17
CA PHE A 65 -0.97 -10.35 0.81
C PHE A 65 -1.58 -9.30 1.73
N LYS A 66 -2.92 -9.22 1.84
CA LYS A 66 -3.57 -8.19 2.66
C LYS A 66 -3.10 -8.24 4.12
N ASP A 67 -3.08 -9.43 4.71
CA ASP A 67 -2.75 -9.62 6.12
C ASP A 67 -1.29 -9.31 6.44
N PRO A 68 -0.29 -9.85 5.71
CA PRO A 68 1.10 -9.51 5.95
C PRO A 68 1.45 -8.07 5.54
N LEU A 69 0.78 -7.48 4.54
CA LEU A 69 0.93 -6.06 4.24
C LEU A 69 0.40 -5.19 5.38
N PHE A 70 -0.78 -5.51 5.87
CA PHE A 70 -1.37 -4.80 7.00
C PHE A 70 -0.44 -4.85 8.22
N ASP A 71 0.03 -6.05 8.57
CA ASP A 71 0.96 -6.26 9.68
C ASP A 71 2.30 -5.53 9.48
N HIS A 72 2.74 -5.38 8.24
CA HIS A 72 3.95 -4.62 7.91
C HIS A 72 3.77 -3.12 8.12
N PHE A 73 2.60 -2.57 7.77
CA PHE A 73 2.31 -1.15 7.96
C PHE A 73 1.92 -0.82 9.41
N ASP A 74 1.21 -1.72 10.09
CA ASP A 74 0.76 -1.66 11.49
C ASP A 74 1.98 -1.88 12.42
N THR A 75 2.76 -0.81 12.62
CA THR A 75 4.03 -0.92 13.34
C THR A 75 3.83 -1.02 14.84
N ASP A 76 2.80 -0.36 15.36
CA ASP A 76 2.42 -0.41 16.77
C ASP A 76 1.56 -1.64 17.12
N HIS A 77 1.12 -2.40 16.11
CA HIS A 77 0.34 -3.63 16.24
C HIS A 77 -0.97 -3.40 17.01
N ASP A 78 -1.59 -2.23 16.79
CA ASP A 78 -2.85 -1.87 17.42
C ASP A 78 -4.07 -2.45 16.66
N GLY A 79 -3.82 -3.02 15.47
CA GLY A 79 -4.81 -3.66 14.62
C GLY A 79 -5.54 -2.70 13.69
N VAL A 80 -5.11 -1.44 13.61
CA VAL A 80 -5.60 -0.41 12.69
C VAL A 80 -4.42 0.31 12.05
N LEU A 81 -4.61 0.94 10.89
CA LEU A 81 -3.57 1.75 10.26
C LEU A 81 -3.90 3.21 10.45
N SER A 82 -3.11 3.90 11.26
CA SER A 82 -3.24 5.35 11.40
C SER A 82 -2.84 6.05 10.10
N LYS A 83 -3.28 7.29 9.91
CA LYS A 83 -2.89 8.11 8.75
C LYS A 83 -1.37 8.19 8.56
N ASP A 84 -0.62 8.28 9.65
CA ASP A 84 0.85 8.31 9.62
C ASP A 84 1.43 6.99 9.07
N GLU A 85 0.77 5.87 9.33
CA GLU A 85 1.24 4.54 8.94
C GLU A 85 0.82 4.13 7.55
N PHE A 86 -0.35 4.60 7.09
CA PHE A 86 -0.84 4.36 5.75
C PHE A 86 -0.35 5.40 4.74
N VAL A 87 -0.08 6.63 5.16
CA VAL A 87 0.33 7.74 4.30
C VAL A 87 1.80 8.09 4.54
N GLU A 88 2.14 8.65 5.70
CA GLU A 88 3.44 9.29 5.92
C GLU A 88 4.62 8.32 5.79
N LYS A 89 4.57 7.18 6.50
CA LYS A 89 5.63 6.15 6.46
C LYS A 89 5.87 5.60 5.05
N PRO A 90 4.88 5.01 4.36
CA PRO A 90 5.11 4.44 3.04
C PRO A 90 5.44 5.52 2.02
N PHE A 91 4.84 6.71 2.11
CA PHE A 91 5.19 7.82 1.23
C PHE A 91 6.65 8.23 1.39
N ALA A 92 7.16 8.37 2.62
CA ALA A 92 8.55 8.68 2.88
C ALA A 92 9.52 7.57 2.42
N GLU A 93 9.12 6.31 2.53
CA GLU A 93 9.90 5.16 2.06
C GLU A 93 9.96 5.08 0.52
N MET A 94 8.85 5.40 -0.16
CA MET A 94 8.74 5.39 -1.63
C MET A 94 9.41 6.60 -2.28
N ASN A 95 9.20 7.80 -1.73
CA ASN A 95 9.73 9.08 -2.18
C ASN A 95 11.21 9.23 -1.82
N GLN A 96 12.05 8.38 -2.41
CA GLN A 96 13.50 8.40 -2.18
C GLN A 96 14.19 9.53 -2.94
N ASN A 97 13.57 10.01 -4.01
CA ASN A 97 14.02 11.14 -4.81
C ASN A 97 13.77 12.51 -4.12
N GLY A 98 12.86 12.57 -3.14
CA GLY A 98 12.55 13.76 -2.36
C GLY A 98 11.74 14.81 -3.12
N ASP A 99 11.01 14.43 -4.17
CA ASP A 99 10.21 15.37 -4.99
C ASP A 99 8.80 15.62 -4.44
N SER A 100 8.45 15.01 -3.30
CA SER A 100 7.11 15.12 -2.68
C SER A 100 5.99 14.53 -3.55
N GLU A 101 6.36 13.65 -4.47
CA GLU A 101 5.46 12.92 -5.36
C GLU A 101 5.95 11.46 -5.40
N VAL A 102 5.05 10.48 -5.47
CA VAL A 102 5.46 9.08 -5.65
C VAL A 102 5.07 8.65 -7.05
N SER A 103 6.06 8.46 -7.89
CA SER A 103 5.84 8.00 -9.26
C SER A 103 5.40 6.53 -9.29
N ARG A 104 4.67 6.14 -10.34
CA ARG A 104 4.32 4.73 -10.58
C ARG A 104 5.51 3.77 -10.49
N HIS A 105 6.70 4.21 -10.92
CA HIS A 105 7.93 3.41 -10.85
C HIS A 105 8.42 3.19 -9.41
N GLU A 106 8.34 4.21 -8.57
CA GLU A 106 8.74 4.15 -7.16
C GLU A 106 7.79 3.26 -6.37
N PHE A 107 6.49 3.42 -6.61
CA PHE A 107 5.46 2.54 -6.06
C PHE A 107 5.67 1.08 -6.50
N ASP A 108 5.88 0.83 -7.80
CA ASP A 108 6.12 -0.53 -8.31
C ASP A 108 7.34 -1.17 -7.67
N HIS A 109 8.44 -0.42 -7.58
CA HIS A 109 9.68 -0.91 -7.00
C HIS A 109 9.51 -1.23 -5.51
N PHE A 110 8.95 -0.31 -4.73
CA PHE A 110 8.72 -0.48 -3.29
C PHE A 110 7.80 -1.67 -3.00
N TYR A 111 6.60 -1.69 -3.58
CA TYR A 111 5.63 -2.76 -3.31
C TYR A 111 6.08 -4.11 -3.88
N THR A 112 6.73 -4.14 -5.04
CA THR A 112 7.29 -5.40 -5.57
C THR A 112 8.36 -5.94 -4.62
N GLN A 113 9.25 -5.10 -4.09
CA GLN A 113 10.25 -5.54 -3.10
C GLN A 113 9.61 -5.99 -1.79
N LEU A 114 8.62 -5.26 -1.29
CA LEU A 114 7.88 -5.61 -0.07
C LEU A 114 7.18 -6.96 -0.21
N LEU A 115 6.39 -7.14 -1.26
CA LEU A 115 5.70 -8.40 -1.54
C LEU A 115 6.69 -9.53 -1.79
N HIS A 116 7.82 -9.25 -2.43
CA HIS A 116 8.89 -10.24 -2.62
C HIS A 116 9.43 -10.69 -1.27
N HIS A 117 9.71 -9.75 -0.36
CA HIS A 117 10.20 -10.05 0.97
C HIS A 117 9.20 -10.90 1.76
N ILE A 118 7.92 -10.51 1.76
CA ILE A 118 6.84 -11.27 2.41
C ILE A 118 6.73 -12.69 1.81
N ASN A 119 6.71 -12.81 0.48
CA ASN A 119 6.64 -14.08 -0.24
C ASN A 119 7.87 -14.99 -0.03
N GLN A 120 9.03 -14.44 0.36
CA GLN A 120 10.23 -15.20 0.71
C GLN A 120 10.29 -15.58 2.20
N HIS A 121 9.77 -14.73 3.10
CA HIS A 121 9.84 -14.94 4.55
C HIS A 121 8.62 -15.66 5.15
N HIS A 122 7.46 -15.67 4.50
CA HIS A 122 6.25 -16.38 4.95
C HIS A 122 6.11 -17.77 4.29
N GLY A 123 7.10 -18.65 4.48
CA GLY A 123 7.13 -20.03 4.00
C GLY A 123 7.34 -21.07 5.08
#